data_AF-A0A2R7SVH9-F1
#
_entry.id   AF-A0A2R7SVH9-F1
#
_cell.length_a   1.000
_cell.length_b   1.000
_cell.length_c   1.000
_cell.angle_alpha   90.00
_cell.angle_beta   90.00
_cell.angle_gamma   90.00
#
_symmetry.space_group_name_H-M   'P 1'
#
loop_
_entity.id
_entity.type
_entity.pdbx_description
1 polymer ?
#
loop_
_entity_poly.entity_id
_entity_poly.type
_entity_poly.pdbx_seq_one_letter_code
_entity_poly.pdbx_strand_id
1 'polypeptide(L)' 'MSVLVERIASHVGDVGGIPIQRALPAKARRTIGAWCFADHAGPAQLTRPMNVGPHPHTGLSTFS' A
#
# COMPACT_ATOMS: atom_id res chain seq x y z
N MET A 1 18.21 6.86 -25.08
CA MET A 1 18.22 6.04 -23.84
C MET A 1 16.91 5.30 -23.77
N SER A 2 16.95 3.96 -23.66
CA SER A 2 15.75 3.14 -23.43
C SER A 2 15.39 3.24 -21.95
N VAL A 3 14.12 3.53 -21.64
CA VAL A 3 13.61 3.45 -20.27
C VAL A 3 13.28 1.99 -19.98
N LEU A 4 13.89 1.43 -18.94
CA LEU A 4 13.49 0.12 -18.41
C LEU A 4 12.19 0.31 -17.62
N VAL A 5 11.08 -0.13 -18.22
CA VAL A 5 9.76 -0.13 -17.57
C VAL A 5 9.55 -1.49 -16.91
N GLU A 6 9.25 -1.47 -15.62
CA GLU A 6 8.85 -2.65 -14.85
C GLU A 6 7.35 -2.58 -14.52
N ARG A 7 6.66 -3.72 -14.64
CA ARG A 7 5.27 -3.86 -14.16
C ARG A 7 5.25 -4.80 -12.96
N ILE A 8 4.77 -4.29 -11.84
CA ILE A 8 4.65 -5.04 -10.58
C ILE A 8 3.16 -5.27 -10.32
N ALA A 9 2.79 -6.51 -10.00
CA ALA A 9 1.43 -6.83 -9.58
C ALA A 9 1.24 -6.48 -8.09
N SER A 10 0.12 -5.83 -7.77
CA SER A 10 -0.34 -5.66 -6.40
C SER A 10 -0.93 -6.97 -5.85
N HIS A 11 -1.13 -7.01 -4.54
CA HIS A 11 -1.85 -8.09 -3.88
C HIS A 11 -2.92 -7.54 -2.95
N VAL A 12 -3.94 -8.36 -2.68
CA VAL A 12 -5.02 -7.99 -1.75
C VAL A 12 -4.49 -8.03 -0.32
N GLY A 13 -4.82 -7.01 0.46
CA GLY A 13 -4.63 -6.97 1.91
C GLY A 13 -5.89 -6.48 2.62
N ASP A 14 -5.93 -6.59 3.94
CA ASP A 14 -6.95 -5.98 4.80
C ASP A 14 -6.31 -4.91 5.67
N VAL A 15 -6.95 -3.74 5.73
CA VAL A 15 -6.59 -2.64 6.64
C VAL A 15 -7.86 -2.15 7.29
N GLY A 16 -7.97 -2.33 8.61
CA GLY A 16 -9.13 -1.86 9.38
C GLY A 16 -10.47 -2.45 8.90
N GLY A 17 -10.47 -3.68 8.38
CA GLY A 17 -11.67 -4.39 7.95
C GLY A 17 -12.16 -4.03 6.55
N ILE A 18 -11.34 -3.36 5.73
CA ILE A 18 -11.60 -3.10 4.32
C ILE A 18 -10.49 -3.71 3.43
N PRO A 19 -10.85 -4.23 2.23
CA PRO A 19 -9.86 -4.71 1.27
C PRO A 19 -9.11 -3.56 0.62
N ILE A 20 -7.78 -3.71 0.51
CA ILE A 20 -6.89 -2.79 -0.21
C ILE A 20 -6.09 -3.53 -1.28
N GLN A 21 -5.47 -2.79 -2.20
CA GLN A 21 -4.45 -3.29 -3.12
C GLN A 21 -3.07 -2.79 -2.69
N ARG A 22 -2.22 -3.68 -2.18
CA ARG A 22 -0.85 -3.37 -1.76
C ARG A 22 0.10 -3.47 -2.93
N ALA A 23 0.68 -2.34 -3.33
CA ALA A 23 1.66 -2.24 -4.41
C ALA A 23 3.10 -2.36 -3.90
N LEU A 24 3.39 -1.81 -2.72
CA LEU A 24 4.68 -1.94 -2.03
C LEU A 24 4.48 -2.34 -0.56
N PRO A 25 5.35 -3.22 -0.02
CA PRO A 25 6.41 -3.94 -0.72
C PRO A 25 5.86 -5.13 -1.53
N ALA A 26 6.50 -5.43 -2.65
CA ALA A 26 6.31 -6.66 -3.42
C ALA A 26 7.64 -7.43 -3.52
N LYS A 27 7.57 -8.74 -3.83
CA LYS A 27 8.79 -9.58 -3.97
C LYS A 27 9.77 -9.02 -5.00
N ALA A 28 9.26 -8.47 -6.11
CA ALA A 28 10.08 -7.88 -7.18
C ALA A 28 10.63 -6.50 -6.83
N ARG A 29 9.95 -5.74 -5.96
CA ARG A 29 10.30 -4.36 -5.62
C ARG A 29 9.87 -4.01 -4.20
N ARG A 30 10.85 -3.75 -3.33
CA ARG A 30 10.60 -3.41 -1.93
C ARG A 30 10.40 -1.91 -1.69
N THR A 31 11.11 -1.06 -2.45
CA THR A 31 11.04 0.40 -2.32
C THR A 31 11.14 1.07 -3.69
N ILE A 32 10.66 2.32 -3.77
CA ILE A 32 10.90 3.24 -4.88
C ILE A 32 11.42 4.54 -4.26
N GLY A 33 12.74 4.79 -4.33
CA GLY A 33 13.34 5.88 -3.54
C GLY A 33 13.05 5.70 -2.04
N ALA A 34 12.53 6.76 -1.40
CA ALA A 34 12.12 6.73 0.01
C ALA A 34 10.74 6.06 0.26
N TRP A 35 9.97 5.78 -0.79
CA TRP A 35 8.67 5.12 -0.66
C TRP A 35 8.85 3.63 -0.38
N CYS A 36 8.56 3.20 0.85
CA CYS A 36 8.72 1.82 1.30
C CYS A 36 7.41 1.04 1.47
N PHE A 37 6.28 1.71 1.32
CA PHE A 37 4.95 1.15 1.49
C PHE A 37 3.94 1.94 0.65
N ALA A 38 2.99 1.24 0.00
CA ALA A 38 1.94 1.87 -0.78
C ALA A 38 0.72 0.95 -0.90
N ASP A 39 -0.41 1.40 -0.36
CA ASP A 39 -1.72 0.76 -0.48
C ASP A 39 -2.65 1.67 -1.29
N HIS A 40 -3.42 1.08 -2.20
CA HIS A 40 -4.57 1.72 -2.84
C HIS A 40 -5.84 1.23 -2.15
N ALA A 41 -6.53 2.14 -1.47
CA ALA A 41 -7.81 1.88 -0.83
C ALA A 41 -8.96 2.32 -1.74
N GLY A 42 -9.67 1.35 -2.32
CA GLY A 42 -10.84 1.59 -3.16
C GLY A 42 -10.54 1.70 -4.66
N PRO A 43 -11.47 2.29 -5.45
CA PRO A 43 -12.78 2.78 -5.03
C PRO A 43 -13.64 1.65 -4.43
N ALA A 44 -14.34 1.92 -3.32
CA ALA A 44 -15.14 0.91 -2.63
C ALA A 44 -16.42 1.54 -2.04
N GLN A 45 -17.52 0.79 -2.10
CA GLN A 45 -18.72 1.06 -1.32
C GLN A 45 -18.62 0.27 -0.02
N LEU A 46 -18.34 0.98 1.06
CA LEU A 46 -18.11 0.37 2.36
C LEU A 46 -19.42 0.27 3.13
N THR A 47 -19.77 -0.93 3.59
CA THR A 47 -20.91 -1.14 4.50
C THR A 47 -20.62 -0.68 5.94
N ARG A 48 -19.32 -0.55 6.28
CA ARG A 48 -18.79 -0.06 7.55
C ARG A 48 -17.51 0.75 7.30
N PRO A 49 -17.20 1.79 8.10
CA PRO A 49 -15.98 2.58 7.91
C PRO A 49 -14.73 1.72 8.11
N MET A 50 -13.62 2.10 7.47
CA MET A 50 -12.30 1.59 7.84
C MET A 50 -12.04 1.96 9.30
N ASN A 51 -11.65 0.98 10.11
CA ASN A 51 -11.33 1.19 11.52
C ASN A 51 -9.95 0.61 11.85
N VAL A 52 -8.93 1.46 11.84
CA VAL A 52 -7.56 1.09 12.19
C VAL A 52 -7.30 1.48 13.66
N GLY A 53 -7.12 0.48 14.52
CA GLY A 53 -6.84 0.71 15.94
C GLY A 53 -5.46 1.36 16.20
N PRO A 54 -5.17 1.75 17.45
CA PRO A 54 -3.88 2.34 17.82
C PRO A 54 -2.71 1.42 17.46
N HIS A 55 -1.73 1.95 16.72
CA HIS A 55 -0.50 1.24 16.36
C HIS A 55 0.65 2.25 16.16
N PRO A 56 1.88 1.96 16.65
CA PRO A 56 3.00 2.88 16.54
C PRO A 56 3.68 2.81 15.17
N HIS A 57 4.33 3.91 14.78
CA HIS A 57 5.27 3.99 13.65
C HIS A 57 6.60 4.58 14.11
N THR A 58 7.71 4.13 13.52
CA THR A 58 9.05 4.69 13.75
C THR A 58 9.89 4.57 12.47
N GLY A 59 10.85 5.47 12.28
CA GLY A 59 11.77 5.43 11.13
C GLY A 59 11.12 5.68 9.77
N LEU A 60 9.88 6.18 9.73
CA LEU A 60 9.14 6.50 8.51
C LEU A 60 8.13 7.63 8.74
N SER A 61 7.54 8.13 7.67
CA SER A 61 6.36 9.00 7.67
C SER A 61 5.23 8.32 6.89
N THR A 62 4.00 8.49 7.37
CA THR A 62 2.80 8.04 6.65
C THR A 62 2.27 9.19 5.79
N PHE A 63 1.93 8.89 4.54
CA PHE A 63 1.23 9.79 3.64
C PHE A 63 -0.10 9.15 3.25
N SER A 64 -1.19 9.92 3.26
CA SER A 64 -2.55 9.45 2.96
C SER A 64 -3.29 10.45 2.10
#